data_AF-A0A349Z8F0-F1
#
_entry.id   AF-A0A349Z8F0-F1
#
_cell.length_a   1.000
_cell.length_b   1.000
_cell.length_c   1.000
_cell.angle_alpha   90.00
_cell.angle_beta   90.00
_cell.angle_gamma   90.00
#
_symmetry.space_group_name_H-M   'P 1'
#
loop_
_entity.id
_entity.type
_entity.pdbx_description
1 polymer ?
#
loop_
_entity_poly.entity_id
_entity_poly.type
_entity_poly.pdbx_seq_one_letter_code
_entity_poly.pdbx_strand_id
1 'polypeptide(L)'
;MLSRLTASLVVPCLLTGCAANAAAGLADKYNGHFLIGTAVKSSELRSTLPAKNALVCREFNAFTAENAMKWQHIQPEPGVFSFAMADQLIRIAEQCNGKVIGHTLVWHQQT
;
A
#
# COMPACT_ATOMS: atom_id res chain seq x y z
N MET A 1 25.34 -68.05 6.06
CA MET A 1 24.23 -67.82 5.11
C MET A 1 23.44 -66.59 5.53
N LEU A 2 23.72 -65.47 4.84
CA LEU A 2 22.85 -64.31 4.51
C LEU A 2 21.85 -63.79 5.56
N SER A 3 22.27 -62.78 6.33
CA SER A 3 21.39 -61.79 6.97
C SER A 3 20.99 -60.74 5.93
N ARG A 4 19.69 -60.59 5.64
CA ARG A 4 19.15 -59.60 4.70
C ARG A 4 18.81 -58.32 5.47
N LEU A 5 19.61 -57.26 5.29
CA LEU A 5 19.21 -55.91 5.65
C LEU A 5 18.16 -55.41 4.66
N THR A 6 16.94 -55.15 5.14
CA THR A 6 15.91 -54.41 4.41
C THR A 6 16.15 -52.91 4.60
N ALA A 7 16.67 -52.25 3.56
CA ALA A 7 16.74 -50.79 3.53
C ALA A 7 15.33 -50.23 3.27
N SER A 8 14.76 -49.57 4.28
CA SER A 8 13.47 -48.87 4.15
C SER A 8 13.71 -47.52 3.48
N LEU A 9 13.24 -47.36 2.25
CA LEU A 9 13.31 -46.11 1.49
C LEU A 9 12.22 -45.15 2.02
N VAL A 10 12.60 -44.20 2.87
CA VAL A 10 11.70 -43.11 3.27
C VAL A 10 11.62 -42.13 2.10
N VAL A 11 10.49 -42.10 1.41
CA VAL A 11 10.18 -41.10 0.38
C VAL A 11 9.87 -39.78 1.09
N PRO A 12 10.67 -38.71 0.91
CA PRO A 12 10.28 -37.40 1.43
C PRO A 12 9.18 -36.85 0.52
N CYS A 13 7.95 -36.86 1.03
CA CYS A 13 6.85 -36.12 0.45
C CYS A 13 7.22 -34.63 0.51
N LEU A 14 7.68 -34.08 -0.61
CA LEU A 14 7.88 -32.65 -0.79
C LEU A 14 6.52 -31.97 -0.59
N LEU A 15 6.34 -31.37 0.58
CA LEU A 15 5.25 -30.46 0.88
C LEU A 15 5.42 -29.20 0.04
N THR A 16 5.06 -29.26 -1.24
CA THR A 16 4.71 -28.06 -2.01
C THR A 16 3.45 -27.50 -1.39
N GLY A 17 3.62 -26.65 -0.37
CA GLY A 17 2.56 -25.83 0.15
C GLY A 17 2.00 -24.99 -0.99
N CYS A 18 0.70 -25.14 -1.26
CA CYS A 18 -0.04 -24.17 -2.04
C CYS A 18 0.02 -22.83 -1.28
N ALA A 19 0.98 -21.99 -1.62
CA ALA A 19 0.85 -20.57 -1.33
C ALA A 19 -0.41 -20.12 -2.06
N ALA A 20 -1.47 -19.83 -1.31
CA ALA A 20 -2.64 -19.16 -1.85
C ALA A 20 -2.12 -17.90 -2.54
N ASN A 21 -2.16 -17.90 -3.87
CA ASN A 21 -1.75 -16.76 -4.66
C ASN A 21 -2.73 -15.65 -4.27
N ALA A 22 -2.32 -14.76 -3.36
CA ALA A 22 -3.10 -13.58 -3.03
C ALA A 22 -3.45 -12.92 -4.35
N ALA A 23 -4.74 -12.84 -4.67
CA ALA A 23 -5.16 -12.42 -6.00
C ALA A 23 -4.49 -11.08 -6.33
N ALA A 24 -3.79 -11.05 -7.47
CA ALA A 24 -3.09 -9.85 -7.95
C ALA A 24 -4.06 -8.67 -7.96
N GLY A 25 -3.63 -7.54 -7.41
CA GLY A 25 -4.49 -6.37 -7.24
C GLY A 25 -4.73 -5.62 -8.54
N LEU A 26 -5.61 -4.63 -8.50
CA LEU A 26 -5.95 -3.81 -9.65
C LEU A 26 -4.70 -3.18 -10.30
N ALA A 27 -3.79 -2.62 -9.53
CA ALA A 27 -2.53 -2.07 -10.03
C ALA A 27 -1.67 -3.10 -10.78
N ASP A 28 -1.61 -4.35 -10.31
CA ASP A 28 -0.82 -5.41 -10.94
C ASP A 28 -1.33 -5.73 -12.35
N LYS A 29 -2.64 -5.59 -12.59
CA LYS A 29 -3.25 -5.81 -13.92
C LYS A 29 -2.82 -4.77 -14.96
N TYR A 30 -2.39 -3.59 -14.52
CA TYR A 30 -1.93 -2.50 -15.40
C TYR A 30 -0.43 -2.23 -15.27
N ASN A 31 0.32 -3.14 -14.65
CA ASN A 31 1.75 -3.00 -14.49
C ASN A 31 2.45 -2.86 -15.86
N GLY A 32 3.39 -1.93 -15.96
CA GLY A 32 4.07 -1.58 -17.22
C GLY A 32 3.31 -0.62 -18.14
N HIS A 33 2.06 -0.26 -17.81
CA HIS A 33 1.28 0.72 -18.59
C HIS A 33 1.17 2.08 -17.88
N PHE A 34 0.53 2.10 -16.71
CA PHE A 34 0.34 3.32 -15.92
C PHE A 34 0.03 2.97 -14.46
N LEU A 35 0.14 3.96 -13.57
CA LEU A 35 -0.19 3.81 -12.16
C LEU A 35 -1.71 3.77 -11.95
N ILE A 36 -2.15 2.93 -11.01
CA ILE A 36 -3.53 2.89 -10.53
C ILE A 36 -3.56 3.50 -9.14
N GLY A 37 -4.22 4.64 -9.04
CA GLY A 37 -4.21 5.45 -7.82
C GLY A 37 -5.55 5.55 -7.11
N THR A 38 -5.48 5.97 -5.85
CA THR A 38 -6.65 6.29 -5.03
C THR A 38 -6.44 7.56 -4.19
N ALA A 39 -7.55 8.23 -3.86
CA ALA A 39 -7.56 9.37 -2.93
C ALA A 39 -7.83 8.88 -1.51
N VAL A 40 -6.94 9.21 -0.57
CA VAL A 40 -7.03 8.78 0.83
C VAL A 40 -7.60 9.90 1.69
N LYS A 41 -8.63 9.58 2.47
CA LYS A 41 -9.33 10.56 3.32
C LYS A 41 -8.54 10.89 4.57
N SER A 42 -8.70 12.09 5.11
CA SER A 42 -8.02 12.47 6.37
C SER A 42 -8.42 11.63 7.58
N SER A 43 -9.61 11.00 7.59
CA SER A 43 -9.99 10.04 8.63
C SER A 43 -9.20 8.72 8.52
N GLU A 44 -8.86 8.31 7.30
CA GLU A 44 -8.11 7.09 7.02
C GLU A 44 -6.63 7.27 7.36
N LEU A 45 -6.07 8.44 7.02
CA LEU A 45 -4.72 8.84 7.43
C LEU A 45 -4.52 8.86 8.95
N ARG A 46 -5.60 9.10 9.71
CA ARG A 46 -5.59 9.09 11.18
C ARG A 46 -5.80 7.69 11.75
N SER A 47 -6.41 6.78 10.99
CA SER A 47 -6.77 5.45 11.46
C SER A 47 -5.62 4.47 11.27
N THR A 48 -5.26 3.74 12.32
CA THR A 48 -4.26 2.66 12.27
C THR A 48 -4.88 1.30 11.89
N LEU A 49 -5.97 1.28 11.11
CA LEU A 49 -6.69 0.05 10.80
C LEU A 49 -5.91 -0.79 9.77
N PRO A 50 -5.25 -1.91 10.17
CA PRO A 50 -4.32 -2.61 9.29
C PRO A 50 -5.01 -3.24 8.08
N ALA A 51 -6.27 -3.66 8.24
CA ALA A 51 -7.06 -4.28 7.16
C ALA A 51 -7.36 -3.32 6.00
N LYS A 52 -7.58 -2.03 6.28
CA LYS A 52 -7.79 -1.02 5.23
C LYS A 52 -6.50 -0.77 4.46
N ASN A 53 -5.37 -0.64 5.17
CA ASN A 53 -4.08 -0.46 4.54
C ASN A 53 -3.70 -1.67 3.68
N ALA A 54 -4.02 -2.89 4.13
CA ALA A 54 -3.79 -4.10 3.34
C ALA A 54 -4.59 -4.12 2.02
N LEU A 55 -5.86 -3.71 2.04
CA LEU A 55 -6.66 -3.60 0.81
C LEU A 55 -6.10 -2.51 -0.11
N VAL A 56 -5.81 -1.34 0.44
CA VAL A 56 -5.32 -0.18 -0.32
C VAL A 56 -3.96 -0.48 -0.95
N CYS A 57 -3.03 -1.07 -0.21
CA CYS A 57 -1.72 -1.47 -0.74
C CYS A 57 -1.82 -2.60 -1.77
N ARG A 58 -2.81 -3.50 -1.64
CA ARG A 58 -3.03 -4.54 -2.64
C ARG A 58 -3.51 -3.95 -3.96
N GLU A 59 -4.49 -3.06 -3.92
CA GLU A 59 -5.18 -2.61 -5.14
C GLU A 59 -4.48 -1.45 -5.86
N PHE A 60 -3.74 -0.60 -5.14
CA PHE A 60 -3.23 0.67 -5.68
C PHE A 60 -1.72 0.84 -5.49
N ASN A 61 -1.08 1.51 -6.44
CA ASN A 61 0.34 1.88 -6.40
C ASN A 61 0.60 3.39 -6.53
N ALA A 62 -0.46 4.20 -6.47
CA ALA A 62 -0.37 5.66 -6.37
C ALA A 62 -1.39 6.22 -5.36
N PHE A 63 -0.98 7.24 -4.60
CA PHE A 63 -1.76 7.77 -3.50
C PHE A 63 -1.83 9.29 -3.55
N THR A 64 -3.03 9.82 -3.39
CA THR A 64 -3.30 11.26 -3.35
C THR A 64 -4.01 11.58 -2.04
N ALA A 65 -3.67 12.66 -1.36
CA ALA A 65 -4.48 13.12 -0.24
C ALA A 65 -5.80 13.67 -0.79
N GLU A 66 -6.94 13.15 -0.33
CA GLU A 66 -8.25 13.69 -0.73
C GLU A 66 -8.36 15.16 -0.35
N ASN A 67 -7.86 15.52 0.85
CA ASN A 67 -7.90 16.89 1.34
C ASN A 67 -6.65 17.40 2.05
N ALA A 68 -5.89 16.52 2.69
CA ALA A 68 -4.82 16.90 3.62
C ALA A 68 -3.65 17.70 3.00
N MET A 69 -3.48 17.67 1.67
CA MET A 69 -2.44 18.43 0.96
C MET A 69 -2.95 19.69 0.27
N LYS A 70 -4.23 20.05 0.47
CA LYS A 70 -4.79 21.31 -0.03
C LYS A 70 -4.29 22.48 0.80
N TRP A 71 -4.20 23.65 0.17
CA TRP A 71 -3.53 24.81 0.76
C TRP A 71 -4.06 25.17 2.15
N GLN A 72 -5.39 25.17 2.38
CA GLN A 72 -6.00 25.48 3.69
C GLN A 72 -5.54 24.55 4.83
N HIS A 73 -5.11 23.33 4.51
CA HIS A 73 -4.62 22.35 5.50
C HIS A 73 -3.11 22.43 5.68
N ILE A 74 -2.37 22.72 4.60
CA ILE A 74 -0.91 22.84 4.63
C ILE A 74 -0.47 24.16 5.24
N GLN A 75 -1.17 25.25 4.95
CA GLN A 75 -0.85 26.59 5.41
C GLN A 75 -2.14 27.35 5.83
N PRO A 76 -2.73 27.00 6.98
CA PRO A 76 -3.98 27.61 7.45
C PRO A 76 -3.84 29.11 7.76
N GLU A 77 -2.64 29.57 8.14
CA GLU A 77 -2.33 30.98 8.36
C GLU A 77 -1.02 31.36 7.64
N PRO A 78 -0.84 32.62 7.19
CA PRO A 78 0.40 33.07 6.60
C PRO A 78 1.62 32.77 7.48
N GLY A 79 2.62 32.08 6.93
CA GLY A 79 3.82 31.65 7.66
C GLY A 79 3.66 30.42 8.57
N VAL A 80 2.45 29.90 8.80
CA VAL A 80 2.20 28.74 9.66
C VAL A 80 1.93 27.51 8.81
N PHE A 81 2.80 26.51 8.88
CA PHE A 81 2.68 25.28 8.08
C PHE A 81 2.37 24.05 8.93
N SER A 82 1.54 23.15 8.39
CA SER A 82 1.19 21.86 8.99
C SER A 82 1.28 20.74 7.95
N PHE A 83 2.32 19.91 8.08
CA PHE A 83 2.55 18.77 7.18
C PHE A 83 2.19 17.41 7.79
N ALA A 84 1.77 17.37 9.06
CA ALA A 84 1.61 16.11 9.80
C ALA A 84 0.69 15.08 9.11
N MET A 85 -0.41 15.53 8.49
CA MET A 85 -1.30 14.65 7.74
C MET A 85 -0.75 14.27 6.36
N ALA A 86 -0.04 15.18 5.68
CA ALA A 86 0.65 14.86 4.44
C ALA A 86 1.73 13.79 4.70
N ASP A 87 2.47 13.89 5.79
CA ASP A 87 3.48 12.91 6.18
C ASP A 87 2.87 11.52 6.46
N GLN A 88 1.63 11.45 6.96
CA GLN A 88 0.93 10.17 7.09
C GLN A 88 0.66 9.51 5.73
N LEU A 89 0.28 10.30 4.72
CA LEU A 89 0.12 9.78 3.36
C LEU A 89 1.44 9.27 2.80
N ILE A 90 2.54 10.01 3.01
CA ILE A 90 3.88 9.58 2.59
C ILE A 90 4.20 8.21 3.21
N ARG A 91 4.01 8.05 4.51
CA ARG A 91 4.24 6.77 5.21
C ARG A 91 3.41 5.62 4.64
N ILE A 92 2.14 5.85 4.34
CA ILE A 92 1.28 4.83 3.72
C ILE A 92 1.80 4.44 2.35
N ALA A 93 2.18 5.43 1.52
CA ALA A 93 2.71 5.17 0.19
C ALA A 93 4.02 4.37 0.25
N GLU A 94 4.92 4.69 1.18
CA GLU A 94 6.15 3.94 1.43
C GLU A 94 5.84 2.49 1.85
N GLN A 95 4.90 2.29 2.77
CA GLN A 95 4.46 0.95 3.21
C GLN A 95 3.87 0.12 2.07
N CYS A 96 3.15 0.74 1.14
CA CYS A 96 2.59 0.09 -0.03
C CYS A 96 3.58 0.00 -1.22
N ASN A 97 4.82 0.49 -1.07
CA ASN A 97 5.78 0.65 -2.18
C ASN A 97 5.20 1.40 -3.39
N GLY A 98 4.32 2.38 -3.14
CA GLY A 98 3.65 3.19 -4.15
C GLY A 98 4.19 4.61 -4.27
N LYS A 99 3.62 5.38 -5.18
CA LYS A 99 3.97 6.78 -5.44
C LYS A 99 2.96 7.74 -4.80
N VAL A 100 3.39 8.95 -4.49
CA VAL A 100 2.50 10.02 -4.03
C VAL A 100 2.32 11.04 -5.14
N ILE A 101 1.07 11.43 -5.38
CA ILE A 101 0.71 12.52 -6.29
C ILE A 101 0.25 13.69 -5.43
N GLY A 102 0.99 14.79 -5.48
CA GLY A 102 0.69 16.00 -4.71
C GLY A 102 -0.55 16.71 -5.26
N HIS A 103 -1.57 16.85 -4.43
CA HIS A 103 -2.79 17.57 -4.75
C HIS A 103 -3.13 18.53 -3.60
N THR A 104 -2.84 19.82 -3.69
CA THR A 104 -2.29 20.59 -4.82
C THR A 104 -1.63 21.86 -4.27
N LEU A 105 -0.73 22.49 -5.04
CA LEU A 105 -0.06 23.72 -4.62
C LEU A 105 -0.97 24.95 -4.70
N VAL A 106 -1.79 25.05 -5.74
CA VAL A 106 -2.67 26.20 -5.98
C VAL A 106 -4.01 25.72 -6.50
N TRP A 107 -5.11 26.29 -5.98
CA TRP A 107 -6.46 26.08 -6.48
C TRP A 107 -7.37 27.26 -6.11
N HIS A 108 -8.26 27.65 -7.02
CA HIS A 108 -9.27 28.71 -6.81
C HIS A 108 -10.36 28.33 -5.80
N GLN A 109 -10.46 27.05 -5.43
CA GLN A 109 -11.43 26.53 -4.48
C GLN A 109 -10.68 25.64 -3.46
N GLN A 110 -11.11 25.69 -2.18
CA GLN A 110 -10.48 25.11 -0.98
C GLN A 110 -9.57 26.07 -0.19
N THR A 111 -9.91 27.36 -0.29
CA THR A 111 -9.85 28.34 0.79
C THR A 111 -11.06 28.19 1.71
#